data_AF-A0A967LV32-F1
#
_entry.id   AF-A0A967LV32-F1
#
_cell.length_a   1.000
_cell.length_b   1.000
_cell.length_c   1.000
_cell.angle_alpha   90.00
_cell.angle_beta   90.00
_cell.angle_gamma   90.00
#
_symmetry.space_group_name_H-M   'P 1'
#
loop_
_entity.id
_entity.type
_entity.pdbx_description
1 polymer ?
#
loop_
_entity_poly.entity_id
_entity_poly.type
_entity_poly.pdbx_seq_one_letter_code
_entity_poly.pdbx_strand_id
1 'polypeptide(L)'
;MSMWLYDDVKEMEDFQNYQKEVRRIEREYLEIRVLLRDAEEDYKKEPDSEYLEAKVKYLKKRLKGLENQAARLAADHPLEISLFAPPHG
;
A
#
# COMPACT_ATOMS: atom_id res chain seq x y z
N MET A 1 -13.05 -0.08 40.90
CA MET A 1 -12.81 -0.85 39.64
C MET A 1 -13.30 -0.02 38.46
N SER A 2 -12.49 0.94 37.99
CA SER A 2 -12.85 1.89 36.90
C SER A 2 -11.72 2.02 35.86
N MET A 3 -10.72 1.15 35.91
CA MET A 3 -9.48 1.32 35.15
C MET A 3 -9.53 0.69 33.74
N TRP A 4 -10.54 -0.13 33.45
CA TRP A 4 -10.63 -0.90 32.18
C TRP A 4 -11.31 -0.12 31.03
N LEU A 5 -12.24 0.78 31.34
CA LEU A 5 -13.00 1.50 30.30
C LEU A 5 -12.13 2.52 29.54
N TYR A 6 -11.12 3.10 30.18
CA TYR A 6 -10.23 4.08 29.55
C TYR A 6 -9.16 3.43 28.68
N ASP A 7 -8.67 2.24 29.04
CA ASP A 7 -7.77 1.46 28.20
C ASP A 7 -8.51 0.99 26.93
N ASP A 8 -9.75 0.50 27.04
CA ASP A 8 -10.57 0.11 25.89
C ASP A 8 -10.85 1.27 24.92
N VAL A 9 -11.13 2.48 25.44
CA VAL A 9 -11.37 3.68 24.62
C VAL A 9 -10.10 4.14 23.91
N LYS A 10 -8.96 4.10 24.60
CA LYS A 10 -7.66 4.46 24.02
C LYS A 10 -7.23 3.43 22.96
N GLU A 11 -7.44 2.14 23.22
CA GLU A 11 -7.21 1.08 22.25
C GLU A 11 -8.11 1.23 21.01
N MET A 12 -9.36 1.68 21.18
CA MET A 12 -10.23 2.03 20.04
C MET A 12 -9.73 3.25 19.26
N GLU A 13 -9.24 4.31 19.91
CA GLU A 13 -8.68 5.49 19.24
C GLU A 13 -7.39 5.15 18.47
N ASP A 14 -6.48 4.40 19.09
CA ASP A 14 -5.24 3.93 18.47
C ASP A 14 -5.55 3.02 17.26
N PHE A 15 -6.56 2.16 17.39
CA PHE A 15 -7.03 1.32 16.28
C PHE A 15 -7.64 2.14 15.13
N GLN A 16 -8.45 3.16 15.43
CA GLN A 16 -9.01 4.05 14.40
C GLN A 16 -7.93 4.86 13.68
N ASN A 17 -6.93 5.36 14.42
CA ASN A 17 -5.80 6.08 13.85
C ASN A 17 -4.95 5.16 12.97
N TYR A 18 -4.69 3.94 13.45
CA TYR A 18 -4.04 2.91 12.65
C TYR A 18 -4.80 2.65 11.35
N GLN A 19 -6.12 2.44 11.39
CA GLN A 19 -6.93 2.23 10.18
C GLN A 19 -6.88 3.40 9.20
N LYS A 20 -6.85 4.65 9.68
CA LYS A 20 -6.74 5.82 8.81
C LYS A 20 -5.38 5.85 8.09
N GLU A 21 -4.30 5.59 8.81
CA GLU A 21 -2.96 5.51 8.23
C GLU A 21 -2.85 4.32 7.24
N VAL A 22 -3.43 3.17 7.57
CA VAL A 22 -3.55 2.01 6.67
C VAL A 22 -4.23 2.40 5.36
N ARG A 23 -5.42 2.99 5.43
CA ARG A 23 -6.20 3.38 4.25
C ARG A 23 -5.48 4.45 3.42
N ARG A 24 -4.76 5.36 4.07
CA ARG A 24 -3.96 6.38 3.40
C ARG A 24 -2.86 5.75 2.55
N ILE A 25 -2.12 4.80 3.12
CA ILE A 25 -1.05 4.08 2.43
C ILE A 25 -1.63 3.23 1.28
N GLU A 26 -2.73 2.52 1.52
CA GLU A 26 -3.40 1.71 0.49
C GLU A 26 -3.89 2.57 -0.69
N ARG A 27 -4.46 3.73 -0.39
CA ARG A 27 -4.89 4.68 -1.42
C ARG A 27 -3.70 5.17 -2.23
N GLU A 28 -2.61 5.59 -1.58
CA GLU A 28 -1.40 6.04 -2.26
C GLU A 28 -0.83 4.92 -3.14
N TYR A 29 -0.82 3.68 -2.64
CA TYR A 29 -0.34 2.52 -3.39
C TYR A 29 -1.14 2.30 -4.68
N LEU A 30 -2.48 2.32 -4.61
CA LEU A 30 -3.35 2.16 -5.77
C LEU A 30 -3.18 3.31 -6.78
N GLU A 31 -3.11 4.55 -6.29
CA GLU A 31 -2.90 5.74 -7.14
C GLU A 31 -1.56 5.63 -7.90
N ILE A 32 -0.49 5.20 -7.24
CA ILE A 32 0.82 5.01 -7.87
C ILE A 32 0.80 3.90 -8.91
N ARG A 33 0.07 2.79 -8.70
CA ARG A 33 -0.06 1.73 -9.72
C ARG A 33 -0.73 2.23 -10.99
N VAL A 34 -1.77 3.05 -10.86
CA VAL A 34 -2.43 3.68 -12.02
C VAL A 34 -1.47 4.60 -12.74
N LEU A 35 -0.81 5.51 -12.00
CA LEU A 35 0.17 6.44 -12.58
C LEU A 35 1.35 5.71 -13.26
N LEU A 36 1.80 4.60 -12.69
CA LEU A 36 2.87 3.79 -13.27
C LEU A 36 2.41 3.14 -14.57
N ARG A 37 1.22 2.52 -14.59
CA ARG A 37 0.66 1.93 -15.80
C ARG A 37 0.56 2.96 -16.92
N ASP A 38 -0.02 4.12 -16.63
CA ASP A 38 -0.22 5.16 -17.63
C ASP A 38 1.13 5.73 -18.11
N ALA A 39 2.10 5.93 -17.20
CA ALA A 39 3.45 6.36 -17.56
C ALA A 39 4.21 5.32 -18.41
N GLU A 40 4.02 4.02 -18.14
CA GLU A 40 4.59 2.94 -18.95
C GLU A 40 3.94 2.87 -20.34
N GLU A 41 2.63 3.10 -20.45
CA GLU A 41 1.94 3.21 -21.73
C GLU A 41 2.43 4.40 -22.55
N ASP A 42 2.64 5.56 -21.92
CA ASP A 42 3.18 6.74 -22.59
C ASP A 42 4.64 6.53 -23.00
N TYR A 43 5.46 5.91 -22.13
CA TYR A 43 6.85 5.57 -22.46
C TYR A 43 6.94 4.59 -23.64
N LYS A 44 6.00 3.65 -23.76
CA LYS A 44 5.93 2.76 -24.94
C LYS A 44 5.67 3.51 -26.23
N LYS A 45 4.94 4.63 -26.19
CA LYS A 45 4.69 5.49 -27.36
C LYS A 45 5.91 6.34 -27.71
N GLU A 46 6.65 6.78 -26.70
CA GLU A 46 7.83 7.66 -26.83
C GLU A 46 9.03 7.13 -26.01
N PRO A 47 9.71 6.07 -26.50
CA PRO A 47 10.76 5.38 -25.73
C PRO A 47 12.04 6.21 -25.55
N ASP A 48 12.26 7.23 -26.39
CA ASP A 48 13.45 8.10 -26.31
C ASP A 48 13.25 9.29 -25.35
N SER A 49 12.09 9.37 -24.69
CA SER A 49 11.81 10.43 -23.73
C SER A 49 12.48 10.15 -22.38
N GLU A 50 13.60 10.82 -22.12
CA GLU A 50 14.32 10.77 -20.83
C GLU A 50 13.41 11.11 -19.64
N TYR A 51 12.45 12.02 -19.84
CA TYR A 51 11.48 12.40 -18.82
C TYR A 51 10.55 11.23 -18.44
N LEU A 52 10.00 10.52 -19.43
CA LEU A 52 9.11 9.39 -19.19
C LEU A 52 9.88 8.22 -18.57
N GLU A 53 11.12 7.98 -19.00
CA GLU A 53 11.98 6.97 -18.38
C GLU A 53 12.23 7.30 -16.90
N ALA A 54 12.61 8.55 -16.59
CA ALA A 54 12.83 9.00 -15.22
C ALA A 54 11.56 8.90 -14.36
N LYS A 55 10.39 9.25 -14.93
CA LYS A 55 9.09 9.14 -14.28
C LYS A 55 8.75 7.68 -13.94
N VAL A 56 8.89 6.77 -14.89
CA VAL A 56 8.66 5.32 -14.67
C VAL A 56 9.61 4.79 -13.59
N LYS A 57 10.90 5.15 -13.66
CA LYS A 57 11.90 4.72 -12.67
C LYS A 57 11.59 5.24 -11.27
N TYR A 58 11.17 6.49 -11.15
CA TYR A 58 10.75 7.09 -9.88
C TYR A 58 9.52 6.37 -9.31
N LEU A 59 8.47 6.18 -10.12
CA LEU A 59 7.24 5.52 -9.68
C LEU A 59 7.49 4.07 -9.24
N LYS A 60 8.33 3.32 -9.95
CA LYS A 60 8.78 1.98 -9.53
C LYS A 60 9.49 2.00 -8.18
N LYS A 61 10.40 2.97 -7.97
CA LYS A 61 11.10 3.13 -6.69
C LYS A 61 10.13 3.47 -5.56
N ARG A 62 9.16 4.35 -5.80
CA ARG A 62 8.16 4.74 -4.80
C ARG A 62 7.24 3.58 -4.45
N LEU A 63 6.76 2.84 -5.45
CA LEU A 63 5.93 1.63 -5.28
C LEU A 63 6.64 0.61 -4.38
N LYS A 64 7.91 0.28 -4.69
CA LYS A 64 8.72 -0.62 -3.87
C LYS A 64 8.95 -0.09 -2.45
N GLY A 65 9.07 1.23 -2.30
CA GLY A 65 9.15 1.88 -0.98
C GLY A 65 7.90 1.64 -0.14
N LEU A 66 6.71 1.76 -0.74
CA LEU A 66 5.43 1.47 -0.06
C LEU A 66 5.29 -0.02 0.27
N GLU A 67 5.70 -0.91 -0.63
CA GLU A 67 5.69 -2.36 -0.40
C GLU A 67 6.61 -2.77 0.76
N ASN A 68 7.77 -2.12 0.90
CA ASN A 68 8.66 -2.33 2.04
C ASN A 68 8.08 -1.81 3.36
N GLN A 69 7.28 -0.74 3.33
CA GLN A 69 6.62 -0.18 4.51
C GLN A 69 5.41 -1.02 4.94
N ALA A 70 4.72 -1.63 3.98
CA ALA A 70 3.55 -2.45 4.21
C ALA A 70 3.60 -3.69 3.31
N ALA A 71 4.24 -4.75 3.81
CA ALA A 71 4.44 -6.01 3.08
C ALA A 71 3.12 -6.62 2.56
N ARG A 72 2.00 -6.33 3.22
CA ARG A 72 0.66 -6.73 2.79
C ARG A 72 0.23 -6.20 1.42
N LEU A 73 0.79 -5.08 0.98
CA LEU A 73 0.47 -4.49 -0.33
C LEU A 73 1.07 -5.30 -1.48
N ALA A 74 2.20 -5.96 -1.22
CA ALA A 74 2.91 -6.83 -2.16
C ALA A 74 2.46 -8.30 -2.06
N ALA A 75 1.54 -8.64 -1.16
CA ALA A 75 1.05 -9.99 -1.03
C ALA A 75 0.21 -10.33 -2.27
N ASP A 76 0.59 -11.41 -2.98
CA ASP A 76 -0.15 -11.93 -4.14
C ASP A 76 -1.57 -12.44 -3.80
N HIS A 77 -1.89 -12.47 -2.51
CA HIS A 77 -3.14 -12.97 -1.97
C HIS A 77 -3.65 -12.03 -0.85
N PRO A 78 -4.97 -11.86 -0.72
CA PRO A 78 -5.58 -11.08 0.36
C PRO A 78 -5.05 -11.58 1.71
N LEU A 79 -4.70 -10.67 2.60
CA LEU A 79 -4.23 -11.01 3.95
C LEU A 79 -5.24 -11.88 4.70
N GLU A 80 -6.52 -11.72 4.41
CA GLU A 80 -7.59 -12.52 4.98
C GLU A 80 -7.40 -14.00 4.65
N ILE A 81 -6.89 -14.31 3.46
CA ILE A 81 -6.55 -15.68 3.06
C ILE A 81 -5.28 -16.11 3.80
N SER A 82 -4.25 -15.27 3.91
CA SER A 82 -3.02 -15.63 4.66
C SER A 82 -3.25 -15.85 6.16
N LEU A 83 -4.19 -15.12 6.76
CA LEU A 83 -4.42 -15.09 8.21
C LEU A 83 -5.52 -16.04 8.67
N PHE A 84 -6.54 -16.28 7.84
CA PHE A 84 -7.71 -17.08 8.21
C PHE A 84 -7.89 -18.35 7.39
N ALA A 85 -7.14 -18.54 6.30
CA ALA A 85 -7.12 -19.86 5.67
C ALA A 85 -6.29 -20.83 6.54
N PRO A 86 -6.73 -22.10 6.67
CA PRO A 86 -5.90 -23.15 7.25
C PRO A 86 -4.53 -23.18 6.55
N PRO A 87 -3.43 -23.50 7.25
CA PRO A 87 -2.06 -23.43 6.70
C PRO A 87 -1.75 -24.42 5.55
N HIS A 88 -2.74 -25.03 4.92
CA HIS A 88 -2.59 -26.09 3.94
C HIS A 88 -3.51 -25.86 2.75
N GLY A 89 -2.92 -25.89 1.54
CA GLY A 89 -3.64 -25.88 0.26
C GLY A 89 -4.31 -27.22 -0.05
#